data_AF-A0A7L1X2S5-F1
#
_entry.id   AF-A0A7L1X2S5-F1
#
_cell.length_a   1.000
_cell.length_b   1.000
_cell.length_c   1.000
_cell.angle_alpha   90.00
_cell.angle_beta   90.00
_cell.angle_gamma   90.00
#
_symmetry.space_group_name_H-M   'P 1'
#
loop_
_entity.id
_entity.type
_entity.pdbx_description
1 polymer ?
#
loop_
_entity_poly.entity_id
_entity_poly.type
_entity_poly.pdbx_seq_one_letter_code
_entity_poly.pdbx_strand_id
1 'polypeptide(L)'
;GLIFYDTKVTVMNRVLNATVQRTADHAAPEITLDPLEIVGGEIRSSENSYFCQAARQLACVPSSQLCVKLASGGDPTYAFNIRFTGEEVHGTSGSFRHFLWQVCKELQSSSLSLLLLCPSSAVNKNKGKYILTPSPITYAEEQLFHFFGQLLGIAIRADVPLPLDLLPSFWKTLVGEPLDPDVDLQEADILTYNYVKKFENVS
;
A
#
# COMPACT_ATOMS: atom_id res chain seq x y z
N GLY A 1 20.13 -14.88 -19.08
CA GLY A 1 19.77 -16.20 -18.50
C GLY A 1 18.39 -16.08 -17.89
N LEU A 2 17.52 -17.07 -18.08
CA LEU A 2 16.20 -17.08 -17.46
C LEU A 2 16.36 -17.38 -15.96
N ILE A 3 16.00 -16.42 -15.10
CA ILE A 3 15.89 -16.65 -13.65
C ILE A 3 14.42 -16.96 -13.35
N PHE A 4 14.17 -18.17 -12.87
CA PHE A 4 12.82 -18.63 -12.53
C PHE A 4 12.23 -17.90 -11.32
N TYR A 5 10.90 -17.89 -11.23
CA TYR A 5 10.16 -17.20 -10.17
C TYR A 5 10.63 -17.63 -8.78
N ASP A 6 10.72 -18.94 -8.51
CA ASP A 6 11.12 -19.47 -7.21
C ASP A 6 12.52 -19.03 -6.81
N THR A 7 13.43 -18.91 -7.79
CA THR A 7 14.78 -18.38 -7.56
C THR A 7 14.73 -16.91 -7.16
N LYS A 8 13.90 -16.09 -7.84
CA LYS A 8 13.71 -14.68 -7.48
C LYS A 8 13.14 -14.53 -6.07
N VAL A 9 12.10 -15.29 -5.73
CA VAL A 9 11.50 -15.29 -4.39
C VAL A 9 12.51 -15.72 -3.33
N THR A 10 13.28 -16.78 -3.59
CA THR A 10 14.32 -17.25 -2.67
C THR A 10 15.38 -16.17 -2.41
N VAL A 11 15.86 -15.49 -3.46
CA VAL A 11 16.84 -14.41 -3.32
C VAL A 11 16.24 -13.23 -2.56
N MET A 12 15.02 -12.81 -2.92
CA MET A 12 14.32 -11.72 -2.23
C MET A 12 14.13 -12.01 -0.74
N ASN A 13 13.68 -13.21 -0.40
CA ASN A 13 13.48 -13.62 0.99
C ASN A 13 14.79 -13.63 1.80
N ARG A 14 15.92 -14.00 1.17
CA ARG A 14 17.24 -13.90 1.79
C ARG A 14 17.63 -12.45 2.07
N VAL A 15 17.41 -11.54 1.12
CA VAL A 15 17.69 -10.11 1.30
C VAL A 15 16.81 -9.49 2.37
N LEU A 16 15.51 -9.80 2.38
CA LEU A 16 14.58 -9.31 3.40
C LEU A 16 14.99 -9.77 4.80
N ASN A 17 15.41 -11.03 4.96
CA ASN A 17 15.91 -11.55 6.23
C ASN A 17 17.27 -10.98 6.63
N ALA A 18 18.17 -10.71 5.68
CA ALA A 18 19.47 -10.08 5.95
C ALA A 18 19.35 -8.59 6.34
N THR A 19 18.26 -7.94 5.95
CA THR A 19 17.97 -6.53 6.22
C THR A 19 17.02 -6.32 7.41
N VAL A 20 16.84 -7.35 8.23
CA VAL A 20 16.12 -7.22 9.51
C VAL A 20 16.90 -6.30 10.43
N GLN A 21 16.23 -5.32 11.00
CA GLN A 21 16.86 -4.33 11.88
C GLN A 21 16.23 -4.28 13.26
N ARG A 22 14.99 -4.74 13.43
CA ARG A 22 14.39 -4.89 14.76
C ARG A 22 14.87 -6.17 15.44
N THR A 23 15.59 -6.02 16.54
CA THR A 23 16.04 -7.13 17.40
C THR A 23 14.96 -7.51 18.42
N ALA A 24 15.06 -8.71 19.01
CA ALA A 24 14.11 -9.21 20.02
C ALA A 24 14.03 -8.33 21.29
N ASP A 25 15.05 -7.51 21.55
CA ASP A 25 15.11 -6.61 22.69
C ASP A 25 14.22 -5.38 22.54
N HIS A 26 13.78 -5.07 21.31
CA HIS A 26 12.89 -3.95 21.02
C HIS A 26 11.46 -4.47 20.88
N ALA A 27 10.60 -4.10 21.84
CA ALA A 27 9.17 -4.40 21.77
C ALA A 27 8.56 -3.86 20.46
N ALA A 28 7.54 -4.57 19.96
CA ALA A 28 6.78 -4.06 18.82
C ALA A 28 6.09 -2.75 19.20
N PRO A 29 6.15 -1.70 18.36
CA PRO A 29 5.29 -0.56 18.54
C PRO A 29 3.83 -1.04 18.54
N GLU A 30 3.01 -0.43 19.37
CA GLU A 30 1.58 -0.72 19.45
C GLU A 30 0.82 0.50 18.95
N ILE A 31 -0.13 0.28 18.04
CA ILE A 31 -1.07 1.30 17.58
C ILE A 31 -2.46 0.99 18.11
N THR A 32 -3.20 2.04 18.44
CA THR A 32 -4.58 1.97 18.88
C THR A 32 -5.48 2.55 17.80
N LEU A 33 -6.45 1.78 17.33
CA LEU A 33 -7.40 2.19 16.30
C LEU A 33 -8.77 2.39 16.94
N ASP A 34 -9.38 3.54 16.71
CA ASP A 34 -10.70 3.88 17.21
C ASP A 34 -11.75 3.87 16.09
N PRO A 35 -12.68 2.89 16.08
CA PRO A 35 -13.79 2.87 15.13
C PRO A 35 -14.73 4.09 15.27
N LEU A 36 -14.81 4.70 16.47
CA LEU A 36 -15.69 5.83 16.72
C LEU A 36 -15.19 7.12 16.07
N GLU A 37 -13.88 7.27 15.80
CA GLU A 37 -13.37 8.40 15.00
C GLU A 37 -13.95 8.38 13.58
N ILE A 38 -14.20 7.18 13.03
CA ILE A 38 -14.76 6.99 11.68
C ILE A 38 -16.28 7.23 11.68
N VAL A 39 -16.99 6.78 12.73
CA VAL A 39 -18.46 6.76 12.78
C VAL A 39 -19.07 7.99 13.46
N GLY A 40 -18.40 8.54 14.48
CA GLY A 40 -18.93 9.54 15.41
C GLY A 40 -18.60 10.99 15.08
N GLY A 41 -17.81 11.27 14.04
CA GLY A 41 -17.52 12.63 13.62
C GLY A 41 -18.72 13.31 12.94
N GLU A 42 -19.07 14.52 13.39
CA GLU A 42 -20.07 15.38 12.70
C GLU A 42 -19.63 15.72 11.25
N ILE A 43 -18.34 15.57 10.94
CA ILE A 43 -17.72 15.73 9.62
C ILE A 43 -16.99 14.43 9.29
N ARG A 44 -17.34 13.79 8.17
CA ARG A 44 -16.58 12.66 7.61
C ARG A 44 -15.24 13.16 7.08
N SER A 45 -14.23 13.28 7.94
CA SER A 45 -12.86 13.64 7.56
C SER A 45 -12.07 12.39 7.18
N SER A 46 -11.31 12.46 6.09
CA SER A 46 -10.36 11.43 5.66
C SER A 46 -9.28 11.14 6.70
N GLU A 47 -9.02 12.11 7.59
CA GLU A 47 -8.03 12.05 8.68
C GLU A 47 -8.38 11.04 9.77
N ASN A 48 -9.65 10.63 9.85
CA ASN A 48 -10.16 9.69 10.83
C ASN A 48 -10.10 8.23 10.35
N SER A 49 -9.73 7.99 9.09
CA SER A 49 -9.53 6.64 8.55
C SER A 49 -8.50 5.84 9.35
N TYR A 50 -8.61 4.50 9.35
CA TYR A 50 -7.60 3.66 10.00
C TYR A 50 -6.22 3.84 9.40
N PHE A 51 -6.14 4.08 8.09
CA PHE A 51 -4.90 4.44 7.43
C PHE A 51 -4.27 5.70 8.04
N CYS A 52 -5.03 6.78 8.19
CA CYS A 52 -4.53 8.03 8.77
C CYS A 52 -4.23 7.91 10.27
N GLN A 53 -5.05 7.18 11.03
CA GLN A 53 -4.78 6.89 12.45
C GLN A 53 -3.45 6.15 12.64
N ALA A 54 -3.21 5.12 11.82
CA ALA A 54 -1.96 4.36 11.85
C ALA A 54 -0.77 5.20 11.38
N ALA A 55 -0.93 5.98 10.31
CA ALA A 55 0.10 6.89 9.81
C ALA A 55 0.55 7.89 10.88
N ARG A 56 -0.40 8.50 11.61
CA ARG A 56 -0.12 9.43 12.71
C ARG A 56 0.68 8.78 13.84
N GLN A 57 0.29 7.58 14.26
CA GLN A 57 0.94 6.88 15.37
C GLN A 57 2.33 6.34 15.00
N LEU A 58 2.51 5.94 13.74
CA LEU A 58 3.78 5.40 13.25
C LEU A 58 4.71 6.47 12.66
N ALA A 59 4.28 7.73 12.57
CA ALA A 59 5.09 8.83 12.00
C ALA A 59 6.44 9.01 12.71
N CYS A 60 6.50 8.79 14.02
CA CYS A 60 7.73 8.90 14.81
C CYS A 60 8.50 7.56 14.92
N VAL A 61 7.99 6.47 14.34
CA VAL A 61 8.63 5.16 14.38
C VAL A 61 9.59 5.05 13.19
N PRO A 62 10.90 4.86 13.42
CA PRO A 62 11.84 4.67 12.33
C PRO A 62 11.50 3.43 11.51
N SER A 63 11.60 3.51 10.18
CA SER A 63 11.34 2.37 9.27
C SER A 63 12.19 1.13 9.60
N SER A 64 13.35 1.30 10.23
CA SER A 64 14.20 0.22 10.73
C SER A 64 13.49 -0.68 11.75
N GLN A 65 12.66 -0.10 12.61
CA GLN A 65 11.88 -0.86 13.61
C GLN A 65 10.74 -1.65 12.95
N LEU A 66 10.29 -1.25 11.77
CA LEU A 66 9.29 -1.97 10.97
C LEU A 66 9.92 -3.10 10.13
N CYS A 67 11.26 -3.13 10.00
CA CYS A 67 12.00 -4.16 9.27
C CYS A 67 12.17 -5.43 10.12
N VAL A 68 11.18 -6.31 10.02
CA VAL A 68 11.08 -7.58 10.74
C VAL A 68 11.48 -8.78 9.88
N LYS A 69 11.73 -9.90 10.55
CA LYS A 69 12.00 -11.19 9.91
C LYS A 69 10.78 -11.63 9.10
N LEU A 70 11.04 -12.20 7.92
CA LEU A 70 10.00 -12.76 7.08
C LEU A 70 9.25 -13.86 7.83
N ALA A 71 7.93 -13.93 7.66
CA ALA A 71 7.15 -15.07 8.13
C ALA A 71 7.74 -16.38 7.58
N SER A 72 7.88 -17.41 8.42
CA SER A 72 8.51 -18.68 8.05
C SER A 72 7.76 -19.86 8.69
N GLY A 73 6.54 -20.11 8.22
CA GLY A 73 5.71 -21.27 8.58
C GLY A 73 5.11 -21.28 10.00
N GLY A 74 5.66 -20.49 10.93
CA GLY A 74 5.09 -20.22 12.26
C GLY A 74 4.34 -18.89 12.32
N ASP A 75 4.06 -18.40 13.53
CA ASP A 75 3.39 -17.11 13.71
C ASP A 75 4.22 -15.98 13.09
N PRO A 76 3.63 -15.19 12.17
CA PRO A 76 4.33 -14.08 11.53
C PRO A 76 4.74 -13.03 12.57
N THR A 77 5.98 -12.57 12.48
CA THR A 77 6.45 -11.45 13.28
C THR A 77 5.90 -10.16 12.67
N TYR A 78 4.89 -9.56 13.28
CA TYR A 78 4.32 -8.30 12.81
C TYR A 78 5.21 -7.10 13.14
N ALA A 79 5.23 -6.12 12.24
CA ALA A 79 5.99 -4.87 12.42
C ALA A 79 5.49 -4.05 13.62
N PHE A 80 4.20 -4.14 13.93
CA PHE A 80 3.54 -3.47 15.05
C PHE A 80 2.33 -4.28 15.51
N ASN A 81 1.89 -4.04 16.75
CA ASN A 81 0.68 -4.61 17.33
C ASN A 81 -0.50 -3.66 17.12
N ILE A 82 -1.70 -4.22 17.02
CA ILE A 82 -2.94 -3.45 16.81
C ILE A 82 -3.89 -3.72 17.95
N ARG A 83 -4.34 -2.64 18.59
CA ARG A 83 -5.37 -2.61 19.62
C ARG A 83 -6.57 -1.84 19.08
N PHE A 84 -7.75 -2.45 19.08
CA PHE A 84 -8.99 -1.72 18.79
C PHE A 84 -9.57 -1.17 20.10
N THR A 85 -9.95 0.11 20.14
CA THR A 85 -10.56 0.71 21.34
C THR A 85 -11.87 0.01 21.67
N GLY A 86 -12.09 -0.30 22.95
CA GLY A 86 -13.33 -0.95 23.41
C GLY A 86 -13.49 -2.43 23.04
N GLU A 87 -12.53 -3.04 22.36
CA GLU A 87 -12.56 -4.47 22.00
C GLU A 87 -11.46 -5.26 22.72
N GLU A 88 -11.84 -6.35 23.40
CA GLU A 88 -10.88 -7.32 23.94
C GLU A 88 -10.51 -8.35 22.87
N VAL A 89 -9.47 -8.04 22.08
CA VAL A 89 -9.02 -8.92 21.01
C VAL A 89 -8.06 -9.99 21.54
N HIS A 90 -8.43 -11.26 21.39
CA HIS A 90 -7.55 -12.38 21.69
C HIS A 90 -6.72 -12.74 20.45
N GLY A 91 -5.47 -12.28 20.41
CA GLY A 91 -4.49 -12.63 19.37
C GLY A 91 -4.16 -11.49 18.38
N THR A 92 -2.90 -11.45 17.93
CA THR A 92 -2.35 -10.36 17.11
C THR A 92 -2.56 -10.54 15.60
N SER A 93 -2.72 -11.78 15.14
CA SER A 93 -2.84 -12.09 13.70
C SER A 93 -4.18 -11.64 13.10
N GLY A 94 -5.28 -11.86 13.83
CA GLY A 94 -6.62 -11.46 13.39
C GLY A 94 -6.77 -9.95 13.26
N SER A 95 -6.31 -9.21 14.28
CA SER A 95 -6.38 -7.74 14.28
C SER A 95 -5.54 -7.13 13.17
N PHE A 96 -4.34 -7.67 12.92
CA PHE A 96 -3.48 -7.22 11.83
C PHE A 96 -4.09 -7.44 10.43
N ARG A 97 -4.65 -8.63 10.18
CA ARG A 97 -5.33 -8.92 8.91
C ARG A 97 -6.57 -8.04 8.71
N HIS A 98 -7.35 -7.84 9.76
CA HIS A 98 -8.52 -6.95 9.72
C HIS A 98 -8.12 -5.51 9.39
N PHE A 99 -7.09 -4.99 10.05
CA PHE A 99 -6.54 -3.67 9.75
C PHE A 99 -6.11 -3.53 8.29
N LEU A 100 -5.28 -4.45 7.78
CA LEU A 100 -4.81 -4.39 6.39
C LEU A 100 -5.97 -4.43 5.39
N TRP A 101 -6.99 -5.24 5.66
CA TRP A 101 -8.19 -5.30 4.83
C TRP A 101 -8.95 -3.97 4.80
N GLN A 102 -9.18 -3.36 5.97
CA GLN A 102 -9.85 -2.06 6.06
C GLN A 102 -9.04 -0.96 5.38
N VAL A 103 -7.73 -0.88 5.63
CA VAL A 103 -6.85 0.08 4.98
C VAL A 103 -6.88 -0.06 3.46
N CYS A 104 -6.85 -1.28 2.92
CA CYS A 104 -6.96 -1.48 1.49
C CYS A 104 -8.29 -0.99 0.93
N LYS A 105 -9.39 -1.16 1.68
CA LYS A 105 -10.70 -0.63 1.31
C LYS A 105 -10.73 0.91 1.34
N GLU A 106 -10.09 1.51 2.32
CA GLU A 106 -9.97 2.97 2.44
C GLU A 106 -9.14 3.57 1.30
N LEU A 107 -8.00 2.96 0.97
CA LEU A 107 -7.12 3.34 -0.15
C LEU A 107 -7.83 3.23 -1.51
N GLN A 108 -8.77 2.30 -1.64
CA GLN A 108 -9.57 2.09 -2.85
C GLN A 108 -10.85 2.93 -2.89
N SER A 109 -11.11 3.73 -1.84
CA SER A 109 -12.27 4.61 -1.72
C SER A 109 -11.91 6.04 -2.10
N SER A 110 -12.92 6.89 -2.31
CA SER A 110 -12.71 8.34 -2.51
C SER A 110 -12.33 9.09 -1.22
N SER A 111 -12.16 8.38 -0.10
CA SER A 111 -11.81 9.00 1.19
C SER A 111 -10.32 9.36 1.26
N LEU A 112 -9.46 8.65 0.54
CA LEU A 112 -8.02 8.95 0.48
C LEU A 112 -7.66 9.33 -0.96
N SER A 113 -7.12 10.53 -1.16
CA SER A 113 -6.73 11.03 -2.49
C SER A 113 -5.38 10.49 -2.99
N LEU A 114 -4.96 9.30 -2.53
CA LEU A 114 -3.66 8.71 -2.87
C LEU A 114 -3.69 7.87 -4.15
N LEU A 115 -4.81 7.15 -4.34
CA LEU A 115 -5.01 6.26 -5.47
C LEU A 115 -6.26 6.66 -6.26
N LEU A 116 -6.15 6.50 -7.57
CA LEU A 116 -7.22 6.74 -8.52
C LEU A 116 -7.56 5.44 -9.24
N LEU A 117 -8.84 5.11 -9.38
CA LEU A 117 -9.26 4.00 -10.22
C LEU A 117 -8.80 4.25 -11.66
N CYS A 118 -8.14 3.27 -12.26
CA CYS A 118 -7.59 3.37 -13.61
C CYS A 118 -8.66 3.88 -14.61
N PRO A 119 -8.44 5.00 -15.31
CA PRO A 119 -9.42 5.58 -16.25
C PRO A 119 -9.92 4.59 -17.30
N SER A 120 -9.04 3.70 -17.77
CA SER A 120 -9.40 2.62 -18.70
C SER A 120 -10.49 1.66 -18.18
N SER A 121 -10.75 1.65 -16.86
CA SER A 121 -11.86 0.90 -16.26
C SER A 121 -13.21 1.30 -16.84
N ALA A 122 -13.37 2.57 -17.24
CA ALA A 122 -14.60 3.08 -17.87
C ALA A 122 -14.95 2.37 -19.18
N VAL A 123 -13.97 1.81 -19.88
CA VAL A 123 -14.17 1.02 -21.11
C VAL A 123 -13.90 -0.47 -20.90
N ASN A 124 -14.04 -0.95 -19.67
CA ASN A 124 -13.86 -2.34 -19.28
C ASN A 124 -12.43 -2.89 -19.45
N LYS A 125 -11.41 -2.04 -19.58
CA LYS A 125 -9.99 -2.44 -19.54
C LYS A 125 -9.40 -2.16 -18.15
N ASN A 126 -8.52 -3.04 -17.65
CA ASN A 126 -7.88 -2.85 -16.35
C ASN A 126 -8.86 -2.57 -15.18
N LYS A 127 -10.04 -3.22 -15.20
CA LYS A 127 -11.07 -3.05 -14.18
C LYS A 127 -10.54 -3.35 -12.78
N GLY A 128 -10.83 -2.46 -11.84
CA GLY A 128 -10.44 -2.63 -10.45
C GLY A 128 -8.95 -2.39 -10.18
N LYS A 129 -8.17 -1.99 -11.20
CA LYS A 129 -6.79 -1.56 -11.01
C LYS A 129 -6.74 -0.09 -10.66
N TYR A 130 -5.78 0.26 -9.82
CA TYR A 130 -5.55 1.63 -9.39
C TYR A 130 -4.19 2.15 -9.88
N ILE A 131 -4.12 3.47 -10.07
CA ILE A 131 -2.91 4.24 -10.34
C ILE A 131 -2.72 5.26 -9.21
N LEU A 132 -1.52 5.83 -9.09
CA LEU A 132 -1.31 6.98 -8.21
C LEU A 132 -2.14 8.17 -8.69
N THR A 133 -2.73 8.94 -7.78
CA THR A 133 -3.48 10.13 -8.14
C THR A 133 -2.56 11.17 -8.81
N PRO A 134 -2.85 11.59 -10.05
CA PRO A 134 -2.10 12.62 -10.73
C PRO A 134 -2.59 14.01 -10.27
N SER A 135 -2.11 14.47 -9.12
CA SER A 135 -2.40 15.82 -8.59
C SER A 135 -1.17 16.42 -7.91
N PRO A 136 -1.09 17.75 -7.77
CA PRO A 136 -0.11 18.36 -6.88
C PRO A 136 -0.22 17.76 -5.49
N ILE A 137 0.88 17.23 -4.97
CA ILE A 137 0.94 16.55 -3.68
C ILE A 137 1.10 17.60 -2.58
N THR A 138 0.19 17.61 -1.62
CA THR A 138 0.33 18.39 -0.39
C THR A 138 1.33 17.74 0.56
N TYR A 139 1.91 18.50 1.49
CA TYR A 139 2.82 17.93 2.50
C TYR A 139 2.18 16.78 3.31
N ALA A 140 0.89 16.89 3.63
CA ALA A 140 0.17 15.83 4.32
C ALA A 140 0.07 14.56 3.46
N GLU A 141 -0.28 14.69 2.18
CA GLU A 141 -0.35 13.56 1.24
C GLU A 141 1.03 12.92 1.01
N GLU A 142 2.10 13.71 0.99
CA GLU A 142 3.48 13.19 0.93
C GLU A 142 3.78 12.26 2.11
N GLN A 143 3.44 12.67 3.34
CA GLN A 143 3.60 11.83 4.52
C GLN A 143 2.75 10.55 4.44
N LEU A 144 1.54 10.65 3.88
CA LEU A 144 0.69 9.50 3.63
C LEU A 144 1.27 8.56 2.57
N PHE A 145 1.93 9.08 1.52
CA PHE A 145 2.65 8.25 0.54
C PHE A 145 3.88 7.56 1.14
N HIS A 146 4.61 8.23 2.03
CA HIS A 146 5.67 7.58 2.81
C HIS A 146 5.13 6.40 3.61
N PHE A 147 4.02 6.61 4.32
CA PHE A 147 3.37 5.53 5.08
C PHE A 147 2.83 4.42 4.17
N PHE A 148 2.26 4.76 3.00
CA PHE A 148 1.83 3.78 2.00
C PHE A 148 3.00 2.89 1.54
N GLY A 149 4.17 3.47 1.29
CA GLY A 149 5.39 2.73 0.98
C GLY A 149 5.84 1.81 2.12
N GLN A 150 5.79 2.30 3.37
CA GLN A 150 6.08 1.47 4.55
C GLN A 150 5.10 0.31 4.67
N LEU A 151 3.80 0.55 4.44
CA LEU A 151 2.75 -0.47 4.47
C LEU A 151 3.00 -1.60 3.45
N LEU A 152 3.41 -1.25 2.22
CA LEU A 152 3.79 -2.23 1.20
C LEU A 152 4.97 -3.10 1.68
N GLY A 153 6.01 -2.47 2.25
CA GLY A 153 7.16 -3.19 2.79
C GLY A 153 6.80 -4.10 3.97
N ILE A 154 5.92 -3.63 4.85
CA ILE A 154 5.41 -4.40 5.99
C ILE A 154 4.62 -5.61 5.49
N ALA A 155 3.73 -5.45 4.51
CA ALA A 155 2.94 -6.55 3.95
C ALA A 155 3.82 -7.62 3.30
N ILE A 156 4.84 -7.21 2.53
CA ILE A 156 5.83 -8.11 1.93
C ILE A 156 6.58 -8.90 3.02
N ARG A 157 7.03 -8.23 4.09
CA ARG A 157 7.74 -8.90 5.20
C ARG A 157 6.84 -9.80 6.05
N ALA A 158 5.58 -9.43 6.21
CA ALA A 158 4.60 -10.23 6.94
C ALA A 158 4.08 -11.43 6.12
N ASP A 159 4.43 -11.52 4.83
CA ASP A 159 3.87 -12.49 3.89
C ASP A 159 2.33 -12.45 3.87
N VAL A 160 1.77 -11.22 3.89
CA VAL A 160 0.32 -11.01 3.84
C VAL A 160 -0.05 -10.34 2.52
N PRO A 161 -0.93 -10.96 1.71
CA PRO A 161 -1.37 -10.35 0.47
C PRO A 161 -2.23 -9.12 0.76
N LEU A 162 -1.91 -8.00 0.11
CA LEU A 162 -2.77 -6.82 0.10
C LEU A 162 -3.78 -6.97 -1.05
N PRO A 163 -5.10 -6.90 -0.78
CA PRO A 163 -6.13 -6.90 -1.83
C PRO A 163 -6.18 -5.55 -2.54
N LEU A 164 -5.05 -5.17 -3.15
CA LEU A 164 -4.85 -3.92 -3.86
C LEU A 164 -4.21 -4.23 -5.22
N ASP A 165 -4.99 -4.08 -6.30
CA ASP A 165 -4.50 -4.30 -7.66
C ASP A 165 -4.01 -2.97 -8.24
N LEU A 166 -2.70 -2.88 -8.51
CA LEU A 166 -2.03 -1.68 -9.02
C LEU A 166 -1.60 -1.91 -10.46
N LEU A 167 -1.77 -0.89 -11.30
CA LEU A 167 -1.38 -0.95 -12.72
C LEU A 167 0.15 -1.20 -12.86
N PRO A 168 0.63 -1.91 -13.90
CA PRO A 168 2.06 -2.15 -14.11
C PRO A 168 2.96 -0.91 -14.04
N SER A 169 2.47 0.26 -14.46
CA SER A 169 3.20 1.53 -14.38
C SER A 169 3.63 1.89 -12.95
N PHE A 170 2.84 1.54 -11.93
CA PHE A 170 3.21 1.72 -10.53
C PHE A 170 4.47 0.92 -10.19
N TRP A 171 4.48 -0.37 -10.52
CA TRP A 171 5.59 -1.26 -10.20
C TRP A 171 6.86 -0.93 -10.97
N LYS A 172 6.73 -0.54 -12.25
CA LYS A 172 7.85 -0.04 -13.06
C LYS A 172 8.51 1.17 -12.39
N THR A 173 7.69 2.15 -11.98
CA THR A 173 8.17 3.35 -11.28
C THR A 173 8.88 2.98 -9.98
N LEU A 174 8.34 2.03 -9.21
CA LEU A 174 8.93 1.58 -7.95
C LEU A 174 10.31 0.96 -8.11
N VAL A 175 10.55 0.22 -9.20
CA VAL A 175 11.85 -0.41 -9.50
C VAL A 175 12.78 0.48 -10.35
N GLY A 176 12.36 1.69 -10.69
CA GLY A 176 13.11 2.61 -11.54
C GLY A 176 13.17 2.21 -13.02
N GLU A 177 12.23 1.38 -13.49
CA GLU A 177 12.09 1.06 -14.90
C GLU A 177 11.41 2.22 -15.64
N PRO A 178 11.95 2.67 -16.79
CA PRO A 178 11.34 3.74 -17.57
C PRO A 178 9.97 3.31 -18.09
N LEU A 179 9.00 4.23 -18.02
CA LEU A 179 7.68 4.02 -18.60
C LEU A 179 7.75 4.18 -20.13
N ASP A 180 7.02 3.34 -20.84
CA ASP A 180 6.76 3.47 -22.27
C ASP A 180 5.53 4.39 -22.44
N PRO A 181 5.71 5.59 -23.01
CA PRO A 181 4.62 6.56 -23.12
C PRO A 181 3.42 6.07 -23.93
N ASP A 182 3.62 5.19 -24.92
CA ASP A 182 2.53 4.68 -25.74
C ASP A 182 1.81 3.53 -25.02
N VAL A 183 2.57 2.53 -24.55
CA VAL A 183 2.00 1.32 -23.94
C VAL A 183 1.42 1.63 -22.57
N ASP A 184 2.14 2.33 -21.70
CA ASP A 184 1.68 2.59 -20.33
C ASP A 184 0.51 3.60 -20.32
N LEU A 185 0.49 4.57 -21.24
CA LEU A 185 -0.67 5.45 -21.41
C LEU A 185 -1.88 4.68 -21.94
N GLN A 186 -1.70 3.80 -22.91
CA GLN A 186 -2.80 2.99 -23.44
C GLN A 186 -3.42 2.09 -22.36
N GLU A 187 -2.60 1.53 -21.47
CA GLU A 187 -3.07 0.71 -20.35
C GLU A 187 -3.76 1.53 -19.25
N ALA A 188 -3.23 2.72 -18.94
CA ALA A 188 -3.80 3.60 -17.91
C ALA A 188 -5.06 4.33 -18.38
N ASP A 189 -5.01 4.93 -19.56
CA ASP A 189 -6.10 5.72 -20.14
C ASP A 189 -6.15 5.57 -21.67
N ILE A 190 -6.80 4.50 -22.10
CA ILE A 190 -7.03 4.22 -23.51
C ILE A 190 -7.85 5.29 -24.23
N LEU A 191 -8.72 6.03 -23.53
CA LEU A 191 -9.50 7.09 -24.14
C LEU A 191 -8.58 8.24 -24.53
N THR A 192 -7.78 8.72 -23.57
CA THR A 192 -6.78 9.76 -23.80
C THR A 192 -5.76 9.32 -24.85
N TYR A 193 -5.26 8.08 -24.78
CA TYR A 193 -4.38 7.52 -25.81
C TYR A 193 -4.97 7.62 -27.23
N ASN A 194 -6.23 7.20 -27.40
CA ASN A 194 -6.90 7.27 -28.69
C ASN A 194 -7.09 8.70 -29.20
N TYR A 195 -7.34 9.66 -28.30
CA TYR A 195 -7.40 11.07 -28.68
C TYR A 195 -6.05 11.59 -29.14
N VAL A 196 -4.97 11.32 -28.39
CA VAL A 196 -3.60 11.71 -28.76
C VAL A 196 -3.23 11.15 -30.13
N LYS A 197 -3.44 9.85 -30.37
CA LYS A 197 -3.16 9.22 -31.66
C LYS A 197 -3.98 9.80 -32.82
N LYS A 198 -5.20 10.27 -32.56
CA LYS A 198 -5.99 10.98 -33.59
C LYS A 198 -5.37 12.33 -33.95
N PHE A 199 -4.87 13.09 -32.97
CA PHE A 199 -4.22 14.37 -33.24
C PHE A 199 -2.90 14.19 -34.00
N GLU A 200 -2.08 13.20 -33.63
CA GLU A 200 -0.82 12.87 -34.33
C GLU A 200 -1.03 12.49 -35.79
N ASN A 201 -2.16 11.85 -36.13
CA ASN A 201 -2.47 11.45 -37.50
C ASN A 201 -3.04 12.58 -38.38
N VAL A 202 -3.38 13.73 -37.80
CA VAL A 202 -3.93 14.90 -38.51
C VAL A 202 -2.84 15.95 -38.80
N SER A 203 -1.72 15.88 -38.08
CA SER A 203 -0.48 16.65 -38.33
C SER A 203 0.44 15.97 -39.33
#